data_AF-A0ABF7RR63-F1
#
_entry.id   AF-A0ABF7RR63-F1
#
_cell.length_a   1.000
_cell.length_b   1.000
_cell.length_c   1.000
_cell.angle_alpha   90.00
_cell.angle_beta   90.00
_cell.angle_gamma   90.00
#
_symmetry.space_group_name_H-M   'P 1'
#
loop_
_entity.id
_entity.type
_entity.pdbx_description
1 polymer ?
#
loop_
_entity_poly.entity_id
_entity_poly.type
_entity_poly.pdbx_seq_one_letter_code
_entity_poly.pdbx_strand_id
1 'polypeptide(L)'
;MSIKALIVGVSEYYYNDNSNLPFCKNDIKAISESLMKGLAVNKENISILGNDGIVTKSSFIGKLFKTANCVNSNDTFILYFSGHGGNIDGKNHYLLLTDKEIKTEEVLNDLDFIPSKNKLIILDTCYSGNVKVKEVAPLKISETINDFLDRGYAIISSSSSSQSSYAYDDSNISAFTKFFCEAIEDKAIIKKGGKSLNDITNLVRFYFSWWNKQVKRAKIQNPSFHSNIKGTITFPVSNYIPYHSKKYSEETKDYIIYSVKPNSTGSLKRLKVQIIVKNFPSFKQIANLTNQIVDKVKYLDIFNSSSSEVRWKNKKANVVFCFFGRDEQDMMFPNFFCRTVWTDKAENKELQKINFGIEKEINNIGFAFNDNYLILKDFQNKNTEKEYLLLKKQRTITYKLIDQAQNFISTYNEFLNKNITKQDLSKHINLIGLKIKELYFKDGDLPLPPKKLNNWYIACKCLAATIDDFTLIFNSYDFEKSPLNDLEIKMNDVIDRYYQELEELKKEENKILK
;
A
#
# COMPACT_ATOMS: atom_id res chain seq x y z
N MET A 1 12.57 -10.72 8.14
CA MET A 1 13.03 -9.50 7.47
C MET A 1 13.78 -8.69 8.51
N SER A 2 15.09 -8.52 8.37
CA SER A 2 15.87 -7.61 9.20
C SER A 2 16.32 -6.41 8.38
N ILE A 3 16.68 -5.32 9.05
CA ILE A 3 17.21 -4.11 8.41
C ILE A 3 18.70 -4.06 8.71
N LYS A 4 19.53 -3.90 7.69
CA LYS A 4 20.99 -3.71 7.78
C LYS A 4 21.32 -2.32 7.27
N ALA A 5 22.03 -1.52 8.05
CA ALA A 5 22.31 -0.13 7.71
C ALA A 5 23.82 0.16 7.66
N LEU A 6 24.26 0.88 6.64
CA LEU A 6 25.54 1.56 6.58
C LEU A 6 25.32 3.07 6.63
N ILE A 7 25.85 3.73 7.64
CA ILE A 7 25.75 5.17 7.87
C ILE A 7 27.15 5.77 7.71
N VAL A 8 27.29 6.72 6.80
CA VAL A 8 28.57 7.34 6.43
C VAL A 8 28.48 8.84 6.55
N GLY A 9 29.46 9.45 7.23
CA GLY A 9 29.57 10.90 7.39
C GLY A 9 30.98 11.37 7.08
N VAL A 10 31.14 12.33 6.18
CA VAL A 10 32.45 12.86 5.79
C VAL A 10 32.56 14.32 6.21
N SER A 11 33.40 14.58 7.21
CA SER A 11 33.57 15.93 7.78
C SER A 11 34.89 16.59 7.41
N GLU A 12 35.93 15.81 7.10
CA GLU A 12 37.26 16.30 6.79
C GLU A 12 37.62 16.01 5.33
N TYR A 13 38.13 17.02 4.61
CA TYR A 13 38.52 16.92 3.20
C TYR A 13 39.95 17.44 3.05
N TYR A 14 40.82 16.64 2.44
CA TYR A 14 42.26 16.94 2.33
C TYR A 14 42.69 17.34 0.91
N TYR A 15 41.74 17.57 0.02
CA TYR A 15 42.00 17.91 -1.38
C TYR A 15 40.99 18.93 -1.93
N ASN A 16 41.38 19.61 -3.00
CA ASN A 16 40.59 20.61 -3.74
C ASN A 16 40.07 21.79 -2.89
N ASP A 17 40.77 22.17 -1.82
CA ASP A 17 40.42 23.28 -0.91
C ASP A 17 38.96 23.26 -0.40
N ASN A 18 38.37 22.06 -0.33
CA ASN A 18 37.00 21.90 0.16
C ASN A 18 36.91 22.23 1.65
N SER A 19 35.87 22.96 2.04
CA SER A 19 35.64 23.29 3.44
C SER A 19 35.17 22.06 4.24
N ASN A 20 35.65 21.94 5.47
CA ASN A 20 35.22 20.89 6.39
C ASN A 20 33.76 21.08 6.82
N LEU A 21 33.04 19.97 6.97
CA LEU A 21 31.63 19.91 7.38
C LEU A 21 31.49 19.22 8.74
N PRO A 22 31.79 19.90 9.85
CA PRO A 22 31.82 19.27 11.18
C PRO A 22 30.47 18.69 11.63
N PHE A 23 29.36 19.17 11.07
CA PHE A 23 28.02 18.68 11.41
C PHE A 23 27.73 17.25 10.93
N CYS A 24 28.43 16.71 9.92
CA CYS A 24 28.19 15.35 9.42
C CYS A 24 28.41 14.28 10.52
N LYS A 25 29.29 14.54 11.50
CA LYS A 25 29.46 13.68 12.71
C LYS A 25 28.19 13.62 13.56
N ASN A 26 27.43 14.71 13.64
CA ASN A 26 26.18 14.74 14.37
C ASN A 26 25.06 14.10 13.57
N ASP A 27 25.06 14.28 12.25
CA ASP A 27 24.09 13.64 11.35
C ASP A 27 24.12 12.11 11.49
N ILE A 28 25.32 11.50 11.42
CA ILE A 28 25.44 10.03 11.52
C ILE A 28 24.98 9.50 12.89
N LYS A 29 25.21 10.26 13.96
CA LYS A 29 24.73 9.92 15.30
C LYS A 29 23.20 9.99 15.36
N ALA A 30 22.61 11.07 14.85
CA ALA A 30 21.17 11.27 14.82
C ALA A 30 20.48 10.15 14.02
N ILE A 31 20.94 9.85 12.80
CA ILE A 31 20.38 8.77 11.98
C ILE A 31 20.51 7.43 12.68
N SER A 32 21.67 7.12 13.28
CA SER A 32 21.84 5.86 14.00
C SER A 32 20.82 5.72 15.13
N GLU A 33 20.60 6.77 15.91
CA GLU A 33 19.62 6.75 16.99
C GLU A 33 18.19 6.63 16.48
N SER A 34 17.84 7.38 15.42
CA SER A 34 16.49 7.40 14.88
C SER A 34 16.13 6.13 14.11
N LEU A 35 17.10 5.43 13.49
CA LEU A 35 16.86 4.09 12.94
C LEU A 35 16.52 3.07 14.04
N MET A 36 17.18 3.14 15.21
CA MET A 36 16.85 2.27 16.35
C MET A 36 15.49 2.62 16.95
N LYS A 37 15.22 3.90 17.22
CA LYS A 37 13.98 4.36 17.88
C LYS A 37 12.75 4.31 16.98
N GLY A 38 12.92 4.75 15.73
CA GLY A 38 11.85 5.00 14.78
C GLY A 38 11.50 3.81 13.90
N LEU A 39 12.52 3.01 13.50
CA LEU A 39 12.36 1.85 12.60
C LEU A 39 12.70 0.50 13.26
N ALA A 40 12.93 0.48 14.58
CA ALA A 40 13.25 -0.72 15.37
C ALA A 40 14.47 -1.52 14.83
N VAL A 41 15.47 -0.83 14.26
CA VAL A 41 16.71 -1.47 13.79
C VAL A 41 17.57 -1.86 14.98
N ASN A 42 18.00 -3.12 15.07
CA ASN A 42 18.94 -3.52 16.12
C ASN A 42 20.30 -2.83 15.94
N LYS A 43 20.93 -2.46 17.06
CA LYS A 43 22.24 -1.78 17.07
C LYS A 43 23.32 -2.59 16.35
N GLU A 44 23.35 -3.91 16.49
CA GLU A 44 24.33 -4.77 15.81
C GLU A 44 24.18 -4.79 14.27
N ASN A 45 23.04 -4.33 13.76
CA ASN A 45 22.78 -4.23 12.33
C ASN A 45 23.14 -2.85 11.76
N ILE A 46 23.64 -1.93 12.58
CA ILE A 46 24.04 -0.58 12.16
C ILE A 46 25.57 -0.50 12.12
N SER A 47 26.09 -0.26 10.92
CA SER A 47 27.50 0.02 10.68
C SER A 47 27.71 1.51 10.45
N ILE A 48 28.57 2.14 11.25
CA ILE A 48 28.92 3.56 11.12
C ILE A 48 30.35 3.70 10.57
N LEU A 49 30.57 4.69 9.70
CA LEU A 49 31.86 5.13 9.19
C LEU A 49 31.96 6.66 9.24
N GLY A 50 33.09 7.19 9.70
CA GLY A 50 33.32 8.64 9.81
C GLY A 50 33.06 9.26 11.19
N ASN A 51 33.12 8.49 12.28
CA ASN A 51 33.04 9.04 13.66
C ASN A 51 34.16 10.03 13.97
N ASP A 52 35.35 9.79 13.43
CA ASP A 52 36.50 10.69 13.44
C ASP A 52 36.42 11.79 12.37
N GLY A 53 35.46 11.69 11.44
CA GLY A 53 35.23 12.65 10.36
C GLY A 53 35.95 12.31 9.07
N ILE A 54 36.78 11.27 9.09
CA ILE A 54 37.65 10.87 7.99
C ILE A 54 37.06 9.62 7.34
N VAL A 55 36.85 9.67 6.03
CA VAL A 55 36.37 8.54 5.24
C VAL A 55 37.15 8.51 3.94
N THR A 56 38.08 7.57 3.79
CA THR A 56 38.79 7.38 2.51
C THR A 56 38.00 6.49 1.56
N LYS A 57 38.24 6.59 0.24
CA LYS A 57 37.63 5.69 -0.76
C LYS A 57 37.81 4.21 -0.42
N SER A 58 39.01 3.83 0.00
CA SER A 58 39.31 2.45 0.42
C SER A 58 38.47 2.03 1.64
N SER A 59 38.38 2.89 2.67
CA SER A 59 37.60 2.60 3.88
C SER A 59 36.10 2.49 3.59
N PHE A 60 35.56 3.36 2.73
CA PHE A 60 34.16 3.36 2.34
C PHE A 60 33.78 2.08 1.60
N ILE A 61 34.53 1.74 0.55
CA ILE A 61 34.29 0.52 -0.24
C ILE A 61 34.47 -0.73 0.62
N GLY A 62 35.52 -0.80 1.44
CA GLY A 62 35.74 -1.94 2.35
C GLY A 62 34.60 -2.11 3.36
N LYS A 63 34.07 -1.01 3.92
CA LYS A 63 32.94 -1.05 4.85
C LYS A 63 31.63 -1.41 4.15
N LEU A 64 31.42 -0.93 2.93
CA LEU A 64 30.27 -1.28 2.09
C LEU A 64 30.22 -2.79 1.84
N PHE A 65 31.30 -3.38 1.33
CA PHE A 65 31.38 -4.82 1.10
C PHE A 65 31.24 -5.63 2.39
N LYS A 66 31.88 -5.20 3.49
CA LYS A 66 31.73 -5.88 4.79
C LYS A 66 30.28 -5.88 5.28
N THR A 67 29.57 -4.78 5.09
CA THR A 67 28.15 -4.69 5.50
C THR A 67 27.28 -5.52 4.57
N ALA A 68 27.51 -5.45 3.26
CA ALA A 68 26.81 -6.21 2.23
C ALA A 68 26.88 -7.73 2.45
N ASN A 69 28.03 -8.25 2.89
CA ASN A 69 28.23 -9.67 3.21
C ASN A 69 27.36 -10.18 4.36
N CYS A 70 26.78 -9.29 5.17
CA CYS A 70 25.88 -9.63 6.27
C CYS A 70 24.39 -9.48 5.90
N VAL A 71 24.07 -9.22 4.63
CA VAL A 71 22.70 -8.99 4.13
C VAL A 71 22.16 -10.25 3.48
N ASN A 72 20.95 -10.65 3.83
CA ASN A 72 20.25 -11.78 3.21
C ASN A 72 19.19 -11.32 2.21
N SER A 73 18.66 -12.25 1.42
CA SER A 73 17.68 -11.96 0.37
C SER A 73 16.30 -11.47 0.81
N ASN A 74 16.02 -11.59 2.10
CA ASN A 74 14.79 -11.08 2.71
C ASN A 74 15.02 -9.83 3.57
N ASP A 75 16.24 -9.28 3.60
CA ASP A 75 16.58 -8.09 4.38
C ASP A 75 16.38 -6.80 3.58
N THR A 76 16.19 -5.70 4.30
CA THR A 76 16.30 -4.34 3.75
C THR A 76 17.69 -3.81 4.02
N PHE A 77 18.36 -3.32 2.98
CA PHE A 77 19.64 -2.61 3.13
C PHE A 77 19.42 -1.09 3.12
N ILE A 78 19.97 -0.38 4.09
CA ILE A 78 19.94 1.09 4.15
C ILE A 78 21.36 1.62 3.96
N LEU A 79 21.55 2.53 3.01
CA LEU A 79 22.75 3.36 2.92
C LEU A 79 22.37 4.80 3.24
N TYR A 80 22.99 5.39 4.25
CA TYR A 80 22.91 6.82 4.52
C TYR A 80 24.28 7.44 4.31
N PHE A 81 24.33 8.55 3.57
CA PHE A 81 25.56 9.31 3.32
C PHE A 81 25.32 10.80 3.59
N SER A 82 26.15 11.42 4.45
CA SER A 82 26.19 12.88 4.66
C SER A 82 27.60 13.42 4.38
N GLY A 83 27.67 14.46 3.56
CA GLY A 83 28.92 15.09 3.17
C GLY A 83 28.78 15.98 1.94
N HIS A 84 29.92 16.35 1.34
CA HIS A 84 29.92 17.06 0.06
C HIS A 84 29.53 16.10 -1.07
N GLY A 85 28.83 16.67 -2.04
CA GLY A 85 28.49 16.01 -3.30
C GLY A 85 28.12 17.05 -4.34
N GLY A 86 28.20 16.66 -5.60
CA GLY A 86 27.88 17.58 -6.70
C GLY A 86 28.24 17.06 -8.07
N ASN A 87 27.89 17.86 -9.08
CA ASN A 87 28.19 17.56 -10.48
C ASN A 87 29.57 18.13 -10.85
N ILE A 88 30.63 17.35 -10.63
CA ILE A 88 32.02 17.79 -10.85
C ILE A 88 32.32 17.93 -12.35
N ASP A 89 31.83 17.01 -13.18
CA ASP A 89 32.09 16.97 -14.64
C ASP A 89 30.93 17.53 -15.48
N GLY A 90 29.95 18.17 -14.83
CA GLY A 90 28.73 18.70 -15.46
C GLY A 90 27.74 17.63 -15.95
N LYS A 91 28.04 16.33 -15.77
CA LYS A 91 27.22 15.22 -16.26
C LYS A 91 26.78 14.26 -15.15
N ASN A 92 27.70 13.91 -14.25
CA ASN A 92 27.53 12.88 -13.25
C ASN A 92 27.58 13.47 -11.84
N HIS A 93 26.79 12.91 -10.92
CA HIS A 93 26.86 13.25 -9.51
C HIS A 93 27.94 12.43 -8.80
N TYR A 94 28.77 13.10 -8.00
CA TYR A 94 29.85 12.50 -7.23
C TYR A 94 29.60 12.66 -5.73
N LEU A 95 29.97 11.64 -4.96
CA LEU A 95 30.15 11.74 -3.51
C LEU A 95 31.61 12.08 -3.25
N LEU A 96 31.87 13.11 -2.44
CA LEU A 96 33.23 13.46 -2.05
C LEU A 96 33.57 12.74 -0.75
N LEU A 97 34.68 12.01 -0.77
CA LEU A 97 35.27 11.37 0.41
C LEU A 97 36.43 12.24 0.90
N THR A 98 37.13 11.85 1.96
CA THR A 98 38.23 12.67 2.51
C THR A 98 39.41 12.81 1.56
N ASP A 99 39.70 11.76 0.79
CA ASP A 99 40.88 11.68 -0.08
C ASP A 99 40.57 11.81 -1.58
N LYS A 100 39.35 11.45 -2.01
CA LYS A 100 38.93 11.40 -3.43
C LYS A 100 37.43 11.49 -3.60
N GLU A 101 36.99 11.79 -4.82
CA GLU A 101 35.61 11.65 -5.26
C GLU A 101 35.29 10.23 -5.78
N ILE A 102 34.03 9.83 -5.68
CA ILE A 102 33.49 8.61 -6.28
C ILE A 102 32.20 8.95 -7.03
N LYS A 103 32.03 8.39 -8.24
CA LYS A 103 30.76 8.54 -8.97
C LYS A 103 29.66 7.85 -8.19
N THR A 104 28.53 8.52 -8.02
CA THR A 104 27.40 7.95 -7.30
C THR A 104 26.86 6.72 -8.03
N GLU A 105 26.89 6.73 -9.36
CA GLU A 105 26.52 5.58 -10.18
C GLU A 105 27.42 4.35 -9.94
N GLU A 106 28.73 4.52 -9.68
CA GLU A 106 29.61 3.40 -9.31
C GLU A 106 29.12 2.75 -8.01
N VAL A 107 28.76 3.57 -7.01
CA VAL A 107 28.19 3.08 -5.74
C VAL A 107 26.86 2.38 -5.98
N LEU A 108 25.96 2.94 -6.79
CA LEU A 108 24.67 2.31 -7.12
C LEU A 108 24.86 0.96 -7.82
N ASN A 109 25.84 0.85 -8.72
CA ASN A 109 26.18 -0.41 -9.39
C ASN A 109 26.70 -1.45 -8.39
N ASP A 110 27.54 -1.06 -7.43
CA ASP A 110 27.98 -1.96 -6.37
C ASP A 110 26.81 -2.43 -5.48
N LEU A 111 25.86 -1.52 -5.22
CA LEU A 111 24.65 -1.84 -4.46
C LEU A 111 23.78 -2.86 -5.18
N ASP A 112 23.72 -2.89 -6.52
CA ASP A 112 22.90 -3.88 -7.24
C ASP A 112 23.28 -5.33 -6.89
N PHE A 113 24.54 -5.60 -6.56
CA PHE A 113 25.04 -6.94 -6.21
C PHE A 113 24.71 -7.39 -4.78
N ILE A 114 24.21 -6.49 -3.91
CA ILE A 114 23.82 -6.88 -2.55
C ILE A 114 22.50 -7.67 -2.63
N PRO A 115 22.42 -8.89 -2.07
CA PRO A 115 21.32 -9.82 -2.32
C PRO A 115 19.97 -9.43 -1.70
N SER A 116 19.86 -8.28 -1.03
CA SER A 116 18.68 -7.78 -0.29
C SER A 116 17.34 -7.87 -1.03
N LYS A 117 16.24 -7.93 -0.25
CA LYS A 117 14.88 -7.76 -0.79
C LYS A 117 14.74 -6.38 -1.43
N ASN A 118 15.10 -5.33 -0.70
CA ASN A 118 15.10 -3.95 -1.17
C ASN A 118 16.19 -3.11 -0.53
N LYS A 119 16.42 -1.94 -1.13
CA LYS A 119 17.43 -0.98 -0.68
C LYS A 119 16.84 0.41 -0.53
N LEU A 120 17.20 1.09 0.54
CA LEU A 120 16.91 2.51 0.75
C LEU A 120 18.24 3.27 0.79
N ILE A 121 18.42 4.17 -0.15
CA ILE A 121 19.63 4.99 -0.26
C ILE A 121 19.23 6.43 0.07
N ILE A 122 19.91 7.02 1.03
CA ILE A 122 19.63 8.34 1.57
C ILE A 122 20.88 9.18 1.37
N LEU A 123 20.80 10.18 0.50
CA LEU A 123 21.91 11.04 0.13
C LEU A 123 21.67 12.43 0.67
N ASP A 124 22.40 12.80 1.72
CA ASP A 124 22.46 14.17 2.20
C ASP A 124 23.67 14.90 1.64
N THR A 125 23.59 15.22 0.35
CA THR A 125 24.61 15.93 -0.40
C THR A 125 23.99 16.94 -1.36
N CYS A 126 24.70 18.02 -1.67
CA CYS A 126 24.26 19.01 -2.65
C CYS A 126 24.05 18.39 -4.04
N TYR A 127 23.08 18.91 -4.82
CA TYR A 127 22.78 18.53 -6.20
C TYR A 127 22.44 17.05 -6.45
N SER A 128 22.08 16.30 -5.41
CA SER A 128 21.81 14.85 -5.48
C SER A 128 20.47 14.49 -6.13
N GLY A 129 19.63 15.46 -6.47
CA GLY A 129 18.29 15.22 -7.03
C GLY A 129 18.24 14.71 -8.47
N ASN A 130 19.37 14.64 -9.18
CA ASN A 130 19.45 14.00 -10.52
C ASN A 130 19.84 12.52 -10.44
N VAL A 131 20.14 11.99 -9.25
CA VAL A 131 20.47 10.57 -9.08
C VAL A 131 19.19 9.76 -9.27
N LYS A 132 19.12 9.03 -10.39
CA LYS A 132 17.95 8.26 -10.79
C LYS A 132 18.12 6.77 -10.49
N VAL A 133 16.99 6.10 -10.36
CA VAL A 133 16.93 4.64 -10.34
C VAL A 133 16.96 4.09 -11.76
N LYS A 134 17.55 2.90 -11.96
CA LYS A 134 17.49 2.21 -13.26
C LYS A 134 16.05 1.84 -13.58
N GLU A 135 15.71 1.96 -14.86
CA GLU A 135 14.44 1.47 -15.39
C GLU A 135 14.33 -0.04 -15.14
N VAL A 136 13.14 -0.47 -14.74
CA VAL A 136 12.84 -1.88 -14.48
C VAL A 136 12.15 -2.45 -15.69
N ALA A 137 12.58 -3.65 -16.09
CA ALA A 137 11.94 -4.38 -17.18
C ALA A 137 10.44 -4.63 -16.88
N PRO A 138 9.57 -4.64 -17.91
CA PRO A 138 8.17 -5.01 -17.75
C PRO A 138 8.01 -6.38 -17.10
N LEU A 139 6.96 -6.55 -16.29
CA LEU A 139 6.69 -7.83 -15.62
C LEU A 139 6.43 -8.94 -16.63
N LYS A 140 7.00 -10.11 -16.37
CA LYS A 140 6.80 -11.32 -17.14
C LYS A 140 5.76 -12.20 -16.46
N ILE A 141 4.97 -12.91 -17.28
CA ILE A 141 3.94 -13.83 -16.78
C ILE A 141 4.54 -15.00 -15.96
N SER A 142 5.81 -15.34 -16.21
CA SER A 142 6.54 -16.36 -15.46
C SER A 142 6.88 -15.93 -14.03
N GLU A 143 6.83 -14.63 -13.72
CA GLU A 143 7.08 -14.11 -12.38
C GLU A 143 5.84 -14.25 -11.50
N THR A 144 6.06 -14.39 -10.21
CA THR A 144 5.06 -14.28 -9.15
C THR A 144 5.17 -12.91 -8.49
N ILE A 145 4.13 -12.47 -7.80
CA ILE A 145 4.18 -11.21 -7.03
C ILE A 145 5.31 -11.16 -6.00
N ASN A 146 5.76 -12.29 -5.45
CA ASN A 146 6.90 -12.31 -4.53
C ASN A 146 8.25 -12.02 -5.23
N ASP A 147 8.32 -12.22 -6.54
CA ASP A 147 9.53 -12.02 -7.33
C ASP A 147 9.80 -10.55 -7.63
N PHE A 148 8.77 -9.69 -7.55
CA PHE A 148 8.92 -8.26 -7.85
C PHE A 148 8.42 -7.31 -6.75
N LEU A 149 7.46 -7.71 -5.91
CA LEU A 149 6.85 -6.80 -4.93
C LEU A 149 7.84 -6.45 -3.81
N ASP A 150 7.91 -5.15 -3.50
CA ASP A 150 8.85 -4.55 -2.56
C ASP A 150 10.31 -4.88 -2.89
N ARG A 151 10.64 -5.13 -4.16
CA ARG A 151 12.01 -5.37 -4.60
C ARG A 151 12.51 -4.24 -5.48
N GLY A 152 13.82 -4.00 -5.43
CA GLY A 152 14.47 -2.87 -6.09
C GLY A 152 15.05 -1.89 -5.07
N TYR A 153 15.15 -0.63 -5.45
CA TYR A 153 15.74 0.41 -4.61
C TYR A 153 14.99 1.73 -4.71
N ALA A 154 15.03 2.46 -3.61
CA ALA A 154 14.52 3.80 -3.47
C ALA A 154 15.66 4.74 -3.05
N ILE A 155 15.68 5.94 -3.62
CA ILE A 155 16.67 6.98 -3.36
C ILE A 155 15.94 8.21 -2.83
N ILE A 156 16.31 8.67 -1.64
CA ILE A 156 15.91 9.98 -1.10
C ILE A 156 17.15 10.86 -1.12
N SER A 157 17.06 11.99 -1.81
CA SER A 157 18.14 12.98 -1.90
C SER A 157 17.72 14.24 -1.17
N SER A 158 18.64 14.87 -0.43
CA SER A 158 18.34 16.02 0.43
C SER A 158 17.99 17.28 -0.33
N SER A 159 18.44 17.43 -1.57
CA SER A 159 18.15 18.59 -2.41
C SER A 159 17.84 18.17 -3.85
N SER A 160 17.21 19.09 -4.60
CA SER A 160 17.05 18.92 -6.04
C SER A 160 18.40 18.99 -6.75
N SER A 161 18.41 18.63 -8.04
CA SER A 161 19.61 18.66 -8.86
C SER A 161 20.21 20.04 -9.13
N SER A 162 19.51 21.11 -8.75
CA SER A 162 19.92 22.50 -8.90
C SER A 162 20.08 23.22 -7.56
N GLN A 163 19.86 22.54 -6.44
CA GLN A 163 19.87 23.12 -5.10
C GLN A 163 20.99 22.54 -4.24
N SER A 164 21.55 23.38 -3.36
CA SER A 164 22.43 22.95 -2.28
C SER A 164 21.63 22.36 -1.11
N SER A 165 22.27 21.52 -0.30
CA SER A 165 21.77 21.09 1.02
C SER A 165 22.34 22.02 2.10
N TYR A 166 21.57 22.30 3.15
CA TYR A 166 21.92 23.26 4.19
C TYR A 166 21.86 22.68 5.61
N ALA A 167 22.67 23.27 6.50
CA ALA A 167 22.50 23.12 7.94
C ALA A 167 21.13 23.65 8.39
N TYR A 168 20.58 23.06 9.46
CA TYR A 168 19.33 23.52 10.05
C TYR A 168 19.59 24.75 10.92
N ASP A 169 19.37 25.96 10.38
CA ASP A 169 19.57 27.22 11.10
C ASP A 169 20.96 27.28 11.79
N ASP A 170 21.05 27.73 13.05
CA ASP A 170 22.29 27.77 13.86
C ASP A 170 22.61 26.42 14.55
N SER A 171 22.02 25.32 14.09
CA SER A 171 22.26 23.99 14.70
C SER A 171 23.42 23.25 14.03
N ASN A 172 24.00 22.30 14.78
CA ASN A 172 25.09 21.45 14.29
C ASN A 172 24.59 20.19 13.58
N ILE A 173 23.44 20.23 12.89
CA ILE A 173 22.87 19.11 12.12
C ILE A 173 22.32 19.62 10.80
N SER A 174 22.29 18.78 9.76
CA SER A 174 21.65 19.16 8.51
C SER A 174 20.12 19.24 8.64
N ALA A 175 19.50 20.12 7.85
CA ALA A 175 18.04 20.25 7.81
C ALA A 175 17.35 18.97 7.32
N PHE A 176 17.94 18.32 6.33
CA PHE A 176 17.42 17.07 5.82
C PHE A 176 17.49 15.95 6.86
N THR A 177 18.64 15.78 7.51
CA THR A 177 18.79 14.77 8.55
C THR A 177 17.83 15.00 9.70
N LYS A 178 17.69 16.25 10.14
CA LYS A 178 16.72 16.63 11.18
C LYS A 178 15.31 16.20 10.82
N PHE A 179 14.80 16.60 9.66
CA PHE A 179 13.42 16.28 9.24
C PHE A 179 13.23 14.80 8.90
N PHE A 180 14.24 14.14 8.35
CA PHE A 180 14.18 12.70 8.11
C PHE A 180 14.08 11.93 9.44
N CYS A 181 14.91 12.27 10.43
CA CYS A 181 14.85 11.71 11.78
C CYS A 181 13.47 11.92 12.43
N GLU A 182 12.92 13.14 12.35
CA GLU A 182 11.58 13.44 12.87
C GLU A 182 10.50 12.59 12.18
N ALA A 183 10.56 12.47 10.85
CA ALA A 183 9.60 11.68 10.09
C ALA A 183 9.65 10.18 10.43
N ILE A 184 10.86 9.60 10.55
CA ILE A 184 10.99 8.18 10.89
C ILE A 184 10.68 7.90 12.36
N GLU A 185 10.75 8.89 13.26
CA GLU A 185 10.38 8.74 14.67
C GLU A 185 8.87 8.98 14.93
N ASP A 186 8.17 9.69 14.04
CA ASP A 186 6.75 10.04 14.20
C ASP A 186 5.87 8.78 14.32
N LYS A 187 5.12 8.68 15.43
CA LYS A 187 4.24 7.55 15.74
C LYS A 187 2.88 7.64 15.03
N ALA A 188 2.48 8.82 14.57
CA ALA A 188 1.19 9.04 13.90
C ALA A 188 1.11 8.33 12.54
N ILE A 189 2.26 8.08 11.89
CA ILE A 189 2.32 7.36 10.61
C ILE A 189 2.37 5.84 10.77
N ILE A 190 2.26 5.30 12.00
CA ILE A 190 2.22 3.85 12.22
C ILE A 190 0.85 3.31 11.80
N LYS A 191 0.83 2.51 10.73
CA LYS A 191 -0.36 1.84 10.19
C LYS A 191 -0.16 0.33 10.29
N LYS A 192 -1.09 -0.37 10.96
CA LYS A 192 -1.05 -1.84 11.13
C LYS A 192 0.32 -2.37 11.66
N GLY A 193 0.94 -1.63 12.58
CA GLY A 193 2.22 -2.00 13.22
C GLY A 193 3.48 -1.67 12.42
N GLY A 194 3.35 -1.07 11.24
CA GLY A 194 4.48 -0.67 10.40
C GLY A 194 4.43 0.80 9.99
N LYS A 195 5.56 1.29 9.46
CA LYS A 195 5.67 2.58 8.74
C LYS A 195 6.00 2.30 7.29
N SER A 196 5.32 2.95 6.35
CA SER A 196 5.66 2.83 4.93
C SER A 196 6.70 3.88 4.53
N LEU A 197 7.57 3.57 3.57
CA LEU A 197 8.49 4.54 2.99
C LEU A 197 7.74 5.69 2.31
N ASN A 198 6.54 5.42 1.76
CA ASN A 198 5.66 6.44 1.20
C ASN A 198 5.26 7.49 2.25
N ASP A 199 4.78 7.03 3.41
CA ASP A 199 4.39 7.90 4.53
C ASP A 199 5.59 8.72 5.05
N ILE A 200 6.75 8.08 5.22
CA ILE A 200 7.98 8.75 5.66
C ILE A 200 8.35 9.85 4.67
N THR A 201 8.34 9.54 3.37
CA THR A 201 8.70 10.50 2.31
C THR A 201 7.73 11.66 2.25
N ASN A 202 6.42 11.40 2.36
CA ASN A 202 5.40 12.43 2.38
C ASN A 202 5.54 13.36 3.58
N LEU A 203 5.88 12.81 4.75
CA LEU A 203 6.09 13.61 5.96
C LEU A 203 7.36 14.48 5.86
N VAL A 204 8.45 13.94 5.29
CA VAL A 204 9.66 14.73 4.98
C VAL A 204 9.33 15.88 4.03
N ARG A 205 8.60 15.61 2.93
CA ARG A 205 8.16 16.66 1.98
C ARG A 205 7.31 17.71 2.70
N PHE A 206 6.40 17.30 3.58
CA PHE A 206 5.58 18.22 4.37
C PHE A 206 6.43 19.14 5.24
N TYR A 207 7.39 18.60 6.02
CA TYR A 207 8.28 19.41 6.85
C TYR A 207 9.10 20.42 6.04
N PHE A 208 9.65 20.02 4.88
CA PHE A 208 10.34 20.94 3.99
C PHE A 208 9.41 21.99 3.38
N SER A 209 8.16 21.63 3.05
CA SER A 209 7.17 22.59 2.55
C SER A 209 6.86 23.68 3.57
N TRP A 210 6.81 23.31 4.86
CA TRP A 210 6.64 24.24 5.97
C TRP A 210 7.90 25.09 6.20
N TRP A 211 9.06 24.45 6.23
CA TRP A 211 10.35 25.12 6.45
C TRP A 211 10.67 26.17 5.37
N ASN A 212 10.40 25.84 4.11
CA ASN A 212 10.62 26.74 2.97
C ASN A 212 9.68 27.97 2.97
N LYS A 213 8.53 27.92 3.68
CA LYS A 213 7.55 29.03 3.74
C LYS A 213 7.84 30.05 4.83
N GLN A 214 8.88 29.85 5.65
CA GLN A 214 9.20 30.76 6.75
C GLN A 214 9.63 32.14 6.21
N VAL A 215 9.03 33.22 6.75
CA VAL A 215 9.15 34.60 6.24
C VAL A 215 10.58 35.12 6.11
N LYS A 216 11.50 34.66 6.96
CA LYS A 216 12.91 35.13 6.96
C LYS A 216 13.83 34.30 6.06
N ARG A 217 13.31 33.31 5.33
CA ARG A 217 14.14 32.29 4.68
C ARG A 217 14.41 32.62 3.21
N ALA A 218 15.69 32.89 2.90
CA ALA A 218 16.17 33.13 1.54
C ALA A 218 16.64 31.86 0.82
N LYS A 219 16.99 30.79 1.57
CA LYS A 219 17.52 29.54 1.03
C LYS A 219 16.45 28.47 1.02
N ILE A 220 16.08 27.99 -0.17
CA ILE A 220 15.06 26.95 -0.39
C ILE A 220 15.75 25.62 -0.66
N GLN A 221 15.23 24.54 -0.07
CA GLN A 221 15.69 23.17 -0.29
C GLN A 221 14.48 22.24 -0.46
N ASN A 222 14.46 21.42 -1.51
CA ASN A 222 13.41 20.44 -1.75
C ASN A 222 14.05 19.06 -1.92
N PRO A 223 13.77 18.11 -1.01
CA PRO A 223 14.20 16.72 -1.20
C PRO A 223 13.54 16.12 -2.43
N SER A 224 14.24 15.19 -3.07
CA SER A 224 13.70 14.40 -4.17
C SER A 224 13.62 12.93 -3.81
N PHE A 225 12.62 12.24 -4.35
CA PHE A 225 12.42 10.80 -4.17
C PHE A 225 12.31 10.10 -5.52
N HIS A 226 13.09 9.04 -5.70
CA HIS A 226 13.03 8.17 -6.87
C HIS A 226 12.95 6.72 -6.41
N SER A 227 12.10 5.91 -7.04
CA SER A 227 11.93 4.51 -6.67
C SER A 227 11.56 3.69 -7.89
N ASN A 228 12.22 2.53 -8.03
CA ASN A 228 11.83 1.52 -9.00
C ASN A 228 11.15 0.31 -8.35
N ILE A 229 10.84 0.43 -7.05
CA ILE A 229 10.12 -0.58 -6.29
C ILE A 229 8.65 -0.57 -6.68
N LYS A 230 8.13 -1.72 -7.09
CA LYS A 230 6.70 -1.98 -7.20
C LYS A 230 6.16 -2.23 -5.80
N GLY A 231 5.32 -1.32 -5.30
CA GLY A 231 4.90 -1.32 -3.89
C GLY A 231 5.69 -0.28 -3.08
N THR A 232 5.84 -0.52 -1.78
CA THR A 232 6.59 0.39 -0.89
C THR A 232 7.30 -0.40 0.20
N ILE A 233 8.47 0.06 0.63
CA ILE A 233 9.16 -0.58 1.76
C ILE A 233 8.32 -0.34 3.02
N THR A 234 7.94 -1.42 3.70
CA THR A 234 7.24 -1.36 4.98
C THR A 234 8.20 -1.77 6.10
N PHE A 235 8.37 -0.90 7.08
CA PHE A 235 9.20 -1.12 8.26
C PHE A 235 8.32 -1.57 9.43
N PRO A 236 8.43 -2.83 9.90
CA PRO A 236 7.69 -3.28 11.08
C PRO A 236 8.30 -2.64 12.34
N VAL A 237 7.49 -1.88 13.10
CA VAL A 237 7.96 -1.11 14.27
C VAL A 237 7.23 -1.47 15.56
N SER A 238 6.07 -2.10 15.45
CA SER A 238 5.30 -2.58 16.61
C SER A 238 4.45 -3.80 16.25
N ASN A 239 4.11 -4.58 17.27
CA ASN A 239 3.20 -5.71 17.10
C ASN A 239 1.80 -5.20 16.78
N TYR A 240 1.23 -5.69 15.68
CA TYR A 240 -0.16 -5.44 15.31
C TYR A 240 -0.95 -6.73 15.35
N ILE A 241 -2.01 -6.74 16.15
CA ILE A 241 -2.96 -7.85 16.23
C ILE A 241 -4.21 -7.42 15.45
N PRO A 242 -4.41 -7.91 14.20
CA PRO A 242 -5.59 -7.59 13.43
C PRO A 242 -6.86 -8.10 14.12
N TYR A 243 -7.96 -7.36 13.97
CA TYR A 243 -9.25 -7.82 14.45
C TYR A 243 -9.76 -8.96 13.57
N HIS A 244 -9.91 -10.16 14.14
CA HIS A 244 -10.46 -11.30 13.45
C HIS A 244 -11.93 -11.47 13.81
N SER A 245 -12.81 -11.24 12.82
CA SER A 245 -14.23 -11.53 12.96
C SER A 245 -14.45 -13.02 13.23
N LYS A 246 -15.25 -13.35 14.25
CA LYS A 246 -15.68 -14.73 14.52
C LYS A 246 -16.46 -15.25 13.31
N LYS A 247 -16.17 -16.48 12.90
CA LYS A 247 -16.91 -17.15 11.82
C LYS A 247 -17.94 -18.08 12.44
N TYR A 248 -19.12 -18.14 11.82
CA TYR A 248 -20.16 -19.11 12.13
C TYR A 248 -20.60 -19.77 10.83
N SER A 249 -20.57 -21.10 10.83
CA SER A 249 -21.09 -21.95 9.78
C SER A 249 -21.71 -23.17 10.44
N GLU A 250 -22.76 -23.70 9.83
CA GLU A 250 -23.46 -24.87 10.34
C GLU A 250 -24.03 -25.65 9.17
N GLU A 251 -23.95 -26.98 9.23
CA GLU A 251 -24.54 -27.86 8.25
C GLU A 251 -25.61 -28.74 8.90
N THR A 252 -26.79 -28.76 8.28
CA THR A 252 -27.92 -29.60 8.68
C THR A 252 -28.33 -30.50 7.52
N LYS A 253 -29.32 -31.38 7.73
CA LYS A 253 -29.88 -32.19 6.63
C LYS A 253 -30.55 -31.33 5.54
N ASP A 254 -31.10 -30.17 5.89
CA ASP A 254 -31.95 -29.39 4.98
C ASP A 254 -31.24 -28.17 4.38
N TYR A 255 -30.24 -27.62 5.08
CA TYR A 255 -29.51 -26.42 4.66
C TYR A 255 -28.11 -26.31 5.28
N ILE A 256 -27.30 -25.42 4.74
CA ILE A 256 -25.99 -24.99 5.26
C ILE A 256 -26.05 -23.49 5.52
N ILE A 257 -25.75 -23.05 6.75
CA ILE A 257 -25.38 -21.66 7.01
C ILE A 257 -23.93 -21.52 6.54
N TYR A 258 -23.77 -20.94 5.35
CA TYR A 258 -22.47 -20.77 4.70
C TYR A 258 -21.63 -19.70 5.41
N SER A 259 -22.25 -18.58 5.75
CA SER A 259 -21.61 -17.58 6.60
C SER A 259 -22.62 -16.67 7.32
N VAL A 260 -22.21 -16.16 8.47
CA VAL A 260 -22.87 -15.04 9.16
C VAL A 260 -21.91 -13.86 9.19
N LYS A 261 -22.35 -12.71 8.65
CA LYS A 261 -21.57 -11.48 8.58
C LYS A 261 -22.29 -10.33 9.29
N PRO A 262 -21.58 -9.46 10.01
CA PRO A 262 -22.16 -8.26 10.58
C PRO A 262 -22.50 -7.27 9.47
N ASN A 263 -23.66 -6.62 9.55
CA ASN A 263 -24.08 -5.56 8.61
C ASN A 263 -24.77 -4.39 9.33
N SER A 264 -24.38 -4.19 10.60
CA SER A 264 -24.98 -3.21 11.50
C SER A 264 -24.74 -1.78 11.02
N THR A 265 -25.75 -0.91 11.12
CA THR A 265 -25.68 0.50 10.71
C THR A 265 -26.32 1.39 11.76
N GLY A 266 -25.68 2.51 12.10
CA GLY A 266 -26.24 3.45 13.06
C GLY A 266 -26.62 2.75 14.36
N SER A 267 -27.88 2.90 14.79
CA SER A 267 -28.46 2.33 16.01
C SER A 267 -29.01 0.91 15.89
N LEU A 268 -28.81 0.21 14.76
CA LEU A 268 -29.36 -1.13 14.55
C LEU A 268 -28.27 -2.19 14.44
N LYS A 269 -28.30 -3.20 15.31
CA LYS A 269 -27.52 -4.43 15.17
C LYS A 269 -28.15 -5.27 14.06
N ARG A 270 -27.41 -5.54 12.99
CA ARG A 270 -27.91 -6.29 11.84
C ARG A 270 -26.96 -7.42 11.48
N LEU A 271 -27.52 -8.57 11.13
CA LEU A 271 -26.76 -9.73 10.65
C LEU A 271 -27.18 -10.07 9.23
N LYS A 272 -26.21 -10.46 8.40
CA LYS A 272 -26.38 -11.05 7.08
C LYS A 272 -26.01 -12.52 7.17
N VAL A 273 -26.95 -13.41 6.85
CA VAL A 273 -26.77 -14.86 6.82
C VAL A 273 -26.83 -15.30 5.37
N GLN A 274 -25.82 -16.03 4.92
CA GLN A 274 -25.78 -16.66 3.60
C GLN A 274 -26.06 -18.16 3.76
N ILE A 275 -27.03 -18.68 3.01
CA ILE A 275 -27.61 -20.00 3.22
C ILE A 275 -27.63 -20.78 1.91
N ILE A 276 -27.13 -22.01 1.94
CA ILE A 276 -27.27 -22.98 0.85
C ILE A 276 -28.40 -23.95 1.25
N VAL A 277 -29.48 -24.02 0.48
CA VAL A 277 -30.53 -25.02 0.72
C VAL A 277 -30.23 -26.30 -0.04
N LYS A 278 -30.46 -27.46 0.58
CA LYS A 278 -30.20 -28.77 -0.03
C LYS A 278 -31.34 -29.20 -0.95
N ASN A 279 -32.59 -28.93 -0.54
CA ASN A 279 -33.81 -29.19 -1.33
C ASN A 279 -34.47 -27.90 -1.83
N PHE A 280 -35.51 -27.98 -2.66
CA PHE A 280 -36.33 -26.84 -3.09
C PHE A 280 -37.54 -26.65 -2.16
N PRO A 281 -37.39 -25.90 -1.04
CA PRO A 281 -38.51 -25.64 -0.14
C PRO A 281 -39.54 -24.69 -0.80
N SER A 282 -40.81 -24.92 -0.48
CA SER A 282 -41.85 -23.90 -0.67
C SER A 282 -41.53 -22.63 0.12
N PHE A 283 -42.07 -21.48 -0.30
CA PHE A 283 -41.85 -20.22 0.43
C PHE A 283 -42.33 -20.26 1.90
N LYS A 284 -43.35 -21.07 2.21
CA LYS A 284 -43.78 -21.31 3.59
C LYS A 284 -42.72 -22.07 4.39
N GLN A 285 -42.08 -23.06 3.79
CA GLN A 285 -40.94 -23.76 4.41
C GLN A 285 -39.74 -22.82 4.58
N ILE A 286 -39.46 -21.93 3.62
CA ILE A 286 -38.40 -20.92 3.76
C ILE A 286 -38.68 -19.99 4.94
N ALA A 287 -39.91 -19.51 5.11
CA ALA A 287 -40.27 -18.66 6.24
C ALA A 287 -40.03 -19.37 7.59
N ASN A 288 -40.38 -20.67 7.67
CA ASN A 288 -40.12 -21.48 8.85
C ASN A 288 -38.62 -21.69 9.10
N LEU A 289 -37.84 -21.97 8.04
CA LEU A 289 -36.39 -22.09 8.11
C LEU A 289 -35.74 -20.78 8.56
N THR A 290 -36.22 -19.63 8.08
CA THR A 290 -35.74 -18.31 8.51
C THR A 290 -35.91 -18.14 10.01
N ASN A 291 -37.06 -18.46 10.58
CA ASN A 291 -37.26 -18.37 12.03
C ASN A 291 -36.29 -19.28 12.81
N GLN A 292 -36.12 -20.54 12.36
CA GLN A 292 -35.18 -21.48 12.97
C GLN A 292 -33.73 -20.96 12.91
N ILE A 293 -33.31 -20.39 11.78
CA ILE A 293 -31.96 -19.83 11.61
C ILE A 293 -31.78 -18.59 12.48
N VAL A 294 -32.78 -17.71 12.51
CA VAL A 294 -32.77 -16.49 13.33
C VAL A 294 -32.60 -16.82 14.80
N ASP A 295 -33.31 -17.82 15.33
CA ASP A 295 -33.18 -18.24 16.72
C ASP A 295 -31.76 -18.70 17.06
N LYS A 296 -31.04 -19.29 16.10
CA LYS A 296 -29.63 -19.69 16.26
C LYS A 296 -28.68 -18.50 16.19
N VAL A 297 -28.94 -17.52 15.30
CA VAL A 297 -27.94 -16.48 14.99
C VAL A 297 -28.15 -15.14 15.69
N LYS A 298 -29.37 -14.80 16.15
CA LYS A 298 -29.71 -13.43 16.59
C LYS A 298 -28.93 -12.94 17.82
N TYR A 299 -28.34 -13.85 18.60
CA TYR A 299 -27.49 -13.54 19.75
C TYR A 299 -25.99 -13.75 19.48
N LEU A 300 -25.60 -14.07 18.24
CA LEU A 300 -24.19 -14.26 17.93
C LEU A 300 -23.41 -12.95 18.07
N ASP A 301 -22.27 -13.06 18.75
CA ASP A 301 -21.28 -12.01 18.91
C ASP A 301 -20.26 -12.05 17.78
N ILE A 302 -20.72 -11.64 16.59
CA ILE A 302 -19.92 -11.53 15.37
C ILE A 302 -19.85 -10.05 14.97
N PHE A 303 -18.63 -9.52 14.85
CA PHE A 303 -18.38 -8.10 14.58
C PHE A 303 -17.32 -7.91 13.50
N ASN A 304 -17.30 -6.75 12.87
CA ASN A 304 -16.33 -6.39 11.83
C ASN A 304 -15.12 -5.60 12.36
N SER A 305 -15.18 -5.11 13.60
CA SER A 305 -14.12 -4.33 14.23
C SER A 305 -14.27 -4.32 15.74
N SER A 306 -13.20 -3.94 16.45
CA SER A 306 -13.23 -3.73 17.91
C SER A 306 -14.29 -2.72 18.33
N SER A 307 -14.46 -1.63 17.57
CA SER A 307 -15.48 -0.60 17.85
C SER A 307 -16.91 -1.15 17.73
N SER A 308 -17.12 -2.04 16.75
CA SER A 308 -18.40 -2.72 16.56
C SER A 308 -18.68 -3.72 17.69
N GLU A 309 -17.65 -4.43 18.15
CA GLU A 309 -17.75 -5.31 19.33
C GLU A 309 -18.14 -4.53 20.59
N VAL A 310 -17.43 -3.46 20.93
CA VAL A 310 -17.76 -2.60 22.09
C VAL A 310 -19.22 -2.15 22.05
N ARG A 311 -19.74 -1.83 20.86
CA ARG A 311 -21.11 -1.34 20.69
C ARG A 311 -22.18 -2.43 20.83
N TRP A 312 -21.91 -3.64 20.31
CA TRP A 312 -22.92 -4.65 20.02
C TRP A 312 -22.77 -5.98 20.76
N LYS A 313 -21.71 -6.13 21.57
CA LYS A 313 -21.48 -7.31 22.41
C LYS A 313 -22.65 -7.59 23.32
N ASN A 314 -23.04 -8.87 23.42
CA ASN A 314 -24.16 -9.37 24.20
C ASN A 314 -25.54 -8.76 23.84
N LYS A 315 -25.65 -8.00 22.75
CA LYS A 315 -26.94 -7.43 22.29
C LYS A 315 -27.61 -8.36 21.28
N LYS A 316 -28.93 -8.45 21.33
CA LYS A 316 -29.75 -9.13 20.30
C LYS A 316 -29.69 -8.36 18.98
N ALA A 317 -29.66 -9.07 17.85
CA ALA A 317 -29.81 -8.47 16.53
C ALA A 317 -31.22 -7.89 16.36
N ASN A 318 -31.32 -6.66 15.84
CA ASN A 318 -32.59 -6.03 15.51
C ASN A 318 -33.15 -6.51 14.17
N VAL A 319 -32.25 -6.84 13.23
CA VAL A 319 -32.60 -7.30 11.88
C VAL A 319 -31.67 -8.44 11.47
N VAL A 320 -32.24 -9.48 10.88
CA VAL A 320 -31.48 -10.58 10.28
C VAL A 320 -31.91 -10.75 8.83
N PHE A 321 -30.97 -10.54 7.91
CA PHE A 321 -31.16 -10.78 6.49
C PHE A 321 -30.65 -12.18 6.15
N CYS A 322 -31.52 -13.05 5.65
CA CYS A 322 -31.16 -14.39 5.20
C CYS A 322 -31.20 -14.43 3.67
N PHE A 323 -30.08 -14.80 3.05
CA PHE A 323 -29.91 -14.87 1.59
C PHE A 323 -29.80 -16.34 1.18
N PHE A 324 -30.77 -16.82 0.41
CA PHE A 324 -30.88 -18.24 0.06
C PHE A 324 -30.37 -18.50 -1.37
N GLY A 325 -29.40 -19.40 -1.49
CA GLY A 325 -28.85 -19.92 -2.75
C GLY A 325 -28.84 -21.45 -2.76
N ARG A 326 -28.38 -22.03 -3.87
CA ARG A 326 -28.35 -23.49 -4.12
C ARG A 326 -26.96 -24.11 -3.98
N ASP A 327 -25.91 -23.32 -4.12
CA ASP A 327 -24.53 -23.79 -4.03
C ASP A 327 -23.58 -22.63 -3.69
N GLU A 328 -22.28 -22.93 -3.69
CA GLU A 328 -21.26 -21.94 -3.37
C GLU A 328 -21.04 -20.88 -4.46
N GLN A 329 -21.40 -21.16 -5.72
CA GLN A 329 -21.29 -20.16 -6.79
C GLN A 329 -22.27 -19.01 -6.55
N ASP A 330 -23.46 -19.30 -6.01
CA ASP A 330 -24.43 -18.28 -5.57
C ASP A 330 -23.90 -17.44 -4.38
N MET A 331 -22.97 -18.00 -3.60
CA MET A 331 -22.31 -17.30 -2.49
C MET A 331 -21.17 -16.40 -2.99
N MET A 332 -20.41 -16.88 -3.98
CA MET A 332 -19.29 -16.19 -4.62
C MET A 332 -19.76 -14.99 -5.45
N PHE A 333 -20.76 -15.22 -6.31
CA PHE A 333 -21.46 -14.19 -7.07
C PHE A 333 -22.85 -14.07 -6.46
N PRO A 334 -23.12 -13.04 -5.63
CA PRO A 334 -24.36 -12.89 -4.85
C PRO A 334 -25.68 -12.99 -5.65
N ASN A 335 -26.03 -14.20 -6.10
CA ASN A 335 -27.16 -14.54 -6.94
C ASN A 335 -28.06 -15.47 -6.13
N PHE A 336 -28.85 -14.87 -5.25
CA PHE A 336 -29.77 -15.59 -4.38
C PHE A 336 -31.15 -15.64 -5.03
N PHE A 337 -31.85 -16.77 -4.95
CA PHE A 337 -33.20 -16.87 -5.50
C PHE A 337 -34.24 -16.15 -4.63
N CYS A 338 -33.96 -16.00 -3.33
CA CYS A 338 -34.72 -15.11 -2.47
C CYS A 338 -33.88 -14.59 -1.29
N ARG A 339 -34.26 -13.41 -0.81
CA ARG A 339 -33.81 -12.85 0.47
C ARG A 339 -35.00 -12.77 1.41
N THR A 340 -34.83 -13.23 2.65
CA THR A 340 -35.80 -12.97 3.70
C THR A 340 -35.27 -11.99 4.73
N VAL A 341 -36.18 -11.25 5.35
CA VAL A 341 -35.90 -10.25 6.38
C VAL A 341 -36.72 -10.58 7.62
N TRP A 342 -36.03 -10.90 8.71
CA TRP A 342 -36.62 -10.95 10.03
C TRP A 342 -36.31 -9.65 10.77
N THR A 343 -37.31 -9.09 11.45
CA THR A 343 -37.18 -7.87 12.25
C THR A 343 -37.78 -8.07 13.63
N ASP A 344 -37.12 -7.48 14.63
CA ASP A 344 -37.59 -7.51 16.01
C ASP A 344 -38.68 -6.45 16.27
N LYS A 345 -39.81 -6.57 15.54
CA LYS A 345 -40.89 -5.57 15.53
C LYS A 345 -41.53 -5.33 16.91
N ALA A 346 -41.40 -6.29 17.83
CA ALA A 346 -41.96 -6.21 19.19
C ALA A 346 -41.19 -5.23 20.09
N GLU A 347 -39.87 -5.14 19.94
CA GLU A 347 -39.01 -4.33 20.81
C GLU A 347 -38.66 -2.95 20.20
N ASN A 348 -38.99 -2.71 18.91
CA ASN A 348 -38.60 -1.47 18.23
C ASN A 348 -39.64 -0.97 17.21
N LYS A 349 -40.44 0.03 17.62
CA LYS A 349 -41.47 0.67 16.77
C LYS A 349 -40.90 1.38 15.54
N GLU A 350 -39.64 1.83 15.58
CA GLU A 350 -39.00 2.47 14.41
C GLU A 350 -38.74 1.47 13.27
N LEU A 351 -38.56 0.18 13.57
CA LEU A 351 -38.40 -0.86 12.55
C LEU A 351 -39.67 -1.07 11.72
N GLN A 352 -40.84 -0.70 12.25
CA GLN A 352 -42.12 -0.83 11.55
C GLN A 352 -42.27 0.16 10.40
N LYS A 353 -41.49 1.25 10.41
CA LYS A 353 -41.52 2.31 9.39
C LYS A 353 -40.53 2.07 8.23
N ILE A 354 -39.64 1.09 8.35
CA ILE A 354 -38.57 0.85 7.38
C ILE A 354 -38.96 -0.28 6.43
N ASN A 355 -39.12 0.02 5.15
CA ASN A 355 -39.24 -1.02 4.12
C ASN A 355 -37.83 -1.49 3.71
N PHE A 356 -37.46 -2.71 4.09
CA PHE A 356 -36.17 -3.33 3.73
C PHE A 356 -36.17 -3.94 2.32
N GLY A 357 -36.89 -3.31 1.38
CA GLY A 357 -37.16 -3.86 0.05
C GLY A 357 -37.89 -5.20 0.13
N ILE A 358 -38.91 -5.27 0.98
CA ILE A 358 -39.77 -6.44 1.14
C ILE A 358 -40.92 -6.30 0.13
N GLU A 359 -41.16 -7.36 -0.63
CA GLU A 359 -42.24 -7.46 -1.63
C GLU A 359 -43.45 -8.21 -1.08
N LYS A 360 -43.22 -9.20 -0.20
CA LYS A 360 -44.27 -10.04 0.37
C LYS A 360 -43.95 -10.45 1.80
N GLU A 361 -44.95 -10.57 2.67
CA GLU A 361 -44.79 -11.11 4.02
C GLU A 361 -45.48 -12.48 4.14
N ILE A 362 -44.77 -13.48 4.67
CA ILE A 362 -45.27 -14.85 4.91
C ILE A 362 -44.81 -15.26 6.31
N ASN A 363 -45.74 -15.67 7.19
CA ASN A 363 -45.44 -16.05 8.57
C ASN A 363 -44.59 -14.99 9.33
N ASN A 364 -44.93 -13.71 9.19
CA ASN A 364 -44.20 -12.57 9.77
C ASN A 364 -42.74 -12.40 9.28
N ILE A 365 -42.39 -13.03 8.15
CA ILE A 365 -41.09 -12.89 7.50
C ILE A 365 -41.28 -12.16 6.18
N GLY A 366 -40.51 -11.08 5.98
CA GLY A 366 -40.50 -10.35 4.72
C GLY A 366 -39.66 -11.08 3.66
N PHE A 367 -40.12 -11.13 2.42
CA PHE A 367 -39.48 -11.74 1.27
C PHE A 367 -39.19 -10.70 0.19
N ALA A 368 -38.05 -10.88 -0.48
CA ALA A 368 -37.71 -10.27 -1.76
C ALA A 368 -37.24 -11.37 -2.70
N PHE A 369 -37.76 -11.41 -3.92
CA PHE A 369 -37.48 -12.49 -4.87
C PHE A 369 -36.50 -12.02 -5.95
N ASN A 370 -35.83 -12.98 -6.58
CA ASN A 370 -34.99 -12.71 -7.75
C ASN A 370 -35.54 -13.51 -8.93
N ASP A 371 -36.39 -12.88 -9.72
CA ASP A 371 -37.02 -13.50 -10.89
C ASP A 371 -36.00 -13.91 -11.96
N ASN A 372 -34.82 -13.29 -11.95
CA ASN A 372 -33.73 -13.57 -12.89
C ASN A 372 -32.78 -14.68 -12.41
N TYR A 373 -33.04 -15.32 -11.27
CA TYR A 373 -32.11 -16.27 -10.65
C TYR A 373 -31.63 -17.37 -11.61
N LEU A 374 -32.55 -18.05 -12.31
CA LEU A 374 -32.21 -19.17 -13.20
C LEU A 374 -31.44 -18.69 -14.43
N ILE A 375 -31.79 -17.53 -14.99
CA ILE A 375 -31.11 -16.93 -16.14
C ILE A 375 -29.67 -16.56 -15.76
N LEU A 376 -29.50 -15.90 -14.60
CA LEU A 376 -28.18 -15.55 -14.08
C LEU A 376 -27.35 -16.79 -13.72
N LYS A 377 -28.00 -17.86 -13.24
CA LYS A 377 -27.33 -19.13 -12.92
C LYS A 377 -26.79 -19.81 -14.18
N ASP A 378 -27.60 -19.89 -15.22
CA ASP A 378 -27.18 -20.42 -16.52
C ASP A 378 -26.06 -19.58 -17.14
N PHE A 379 -26.17 -18.25 -17.08
CA PHE A 379 -25.12 -17.32 -17.49
C PHE A 379 -23.81 -17.59 -16.72
N GLN A 380 -23.86 -17.71 -15.40
CA GLN A 380 -22.68 -17.96 -14.57
C GLN A 380 -22.00 -19.28 -14.96
N ASN A 381 -22.79 -20.34 -15.16
CA ASN A 381 -22.27 -21.65 -15.58
C ASN A 381 -21.60 -21.61 -16.95
N LYS A 382 -22.18 -20.90 -17.92
CA LYS A 382 -21.63 -20.77 -19.28
C LYS A 382 -20.40 -19.87 -19.36
N ASN A 383 -20.27 -18.91 -18.44
CA ASN A 383 -19.21 -17.89 -18.47
C ASN A 383 -18.14 -18.08 -17.39
N THR A 384 -18.15 -19.21 -16.67
CA THR A 384 -17.05 -19.57 -15.76
C THR A 384 -15.93 -20.26 -16.54
N GLU A 385 -14.70 -19.74 -16.44
CA GLU A 385 -13.55 -20.23 -17.20
C GLU A 385 -12.75 -21.29 -16.42
N LYS A 386 -11.95 -22.08 -17.15
CA LYS A 386 -11.02 -23.06 -16.54
C LYS A 386 -9.92 -22.35 -15.75
N GLU A 387 -9.56 -22.91 -14.59
CA GLU A 387 -8.58 -22.35 -13.64
C GLU A 387 -7.29 -21.84 -14.29
N TYR A 388 -6.56 -22.70 -15.01
CA TYR A 388 -5.29 -22.34 -15.62
C TYR A 388 -5.42 -21.22 -16.69
N LEU A 389 -6.49 -21.27 -17.49
CA LEU A 389 -6.71 -20.28 -18.55
C LEU A 389 -7.03 -18.91 -17.97
N LEU A 390 -7.92 -18.85 -16.96
CA LEU A 390 -8.24 -17.60 -16.30
C LEU A 390 -7.03 -17.04 -15.57
N LEU A 391 -6.30 -17.86 -14.81
CA LEU A 391 -5.09 -17.43 -14.10
C LEU A 391 -4.10 -16.75 -15.04
N LYS A 392 -3.84 -17.36 -16.20
CA LYS A 392 -2.95 -16.79 -17.22
C LYS A 392 -3.47 -15.45 -17.76
N LYS A 393 -4.74 -15.37 -18.15
CA LYS A 393 -5.37 -14.15 -18.69
C LYS A 393 -5.35 -13.02 -17.65
N GLN A 394 -5.84 -13.28 -16.45
CA GLN A 394 -5.93 -12.34 -15.35
C GLN A 394 -4.54 -11.83 -14.92
N ARG A 395 -3.55 -12.72 -14.71
CA ARG A 395 -2.17 -12.29 -14.40
C ARG A 395 -1.59 -11.37 -15.46
N THR A 396 -1.79 -11.69 -16.73
CA THR A 396 -1.25 -10.89 -17.85
C THR A 396 -1.77 -9.45 -17.79
N ILE A 397 -3.05 -9.27 -17.49
CA ILE A 397 -3.65 -7.93 -17.41
C ILE A 397 -3.24 -7.23 -16.11
N THR A 398 -3.34 -7.91 -14.97
CA THR A 398 -2.97 -7.36 -13.66
C THR A 398 -1.52 -6.88 -13.63
N TYR A 399 -0.58 -7.62 -14.19
CA TYR A 399 0.84 -7.23 -14.19
C TYR A 399 1.10 -6.02 -15.09
N LYS A 400 0.43 -5.93 -16.24
CA LYS A 400 0.49 -4.73 -17.10
C LYS A 400 -0.09 -3.51 -16.41
N LEU A 401 -1.18 -3.67 -15.66
CA LEU A 401 -1.76 -2.61 -14.83
C LEU A 401 -0.77 -2.14 -13.76
N ILE A 402 -0.10 -3.07 -13.06
CA ILE A 402 0.95 -2.74 -12.06
C ILE A 402 2.10 -1.96 -12.71
N ASP A 403 2.55 -2.35 -13.91
CA ASP A 403 3.58 -1.59 -14.64
C ASP A 403 3.10 -0.17 -15.00
N GLN A 404 1.85 0.01 -15.42
CA GLN A 404 1.31 1.35 -15.69
C GLN A 404 1.15 2.18 -14.41
N ALA A 405 0.71 1.57 -13.31
CA ALA A 405 0.62 2.23 -12.01
C ALA A 405 2.00 2.71 -11.53
N GLN A 406 3.05 1.91 -11.70
CA GLN A 406 4.41 2.31 -11.38
C GLN A 406 4.87 3.51 -12.22
N ASN A 407 4.63 3.49 -13.53
CA ASN A 407 4.97 4.61 -14.41
C ASN A 407 4.23 5.89 -14.02
N PHE A 408 2.95 5.76 -13.63
CA PHE A 408 2.15 6.86 -13.13
C PHE A 408 2.75 7.45 -11.85
N ILE A 409 3.01 6.60 -10.84
CA ILE A 409 3.58 7.02 -9.55
C ILE A 409 4.96 7.65 -9.74
N SER A 410 5.79 7.09 -10.62
CA SER A 410 7.08 7.68 -10.96
C SER A 410 6.93 9.08 -11.56
N THR A 411 6.00 9.27 -12.50
CA THR A 411 5.73 10.58 -13.11
C THR A 411 5.21 11.58 -12.07
N TYR A 412 4.33 11.13 -11.17
CA TYR A 412 3.84 11.96 -10.07
C TYR A 412 4.96 12.35 -9.09
N ASN A 413 5.88 11.44 -8.79
CA ASN A 413 7.06 11.74 -7.98
C ASN A 413 7.98 12.77 -8.65
N GLU A 414 8.18 12.71 -9.97
CA GLU A 414 8.93 13.75 -10.69
C GLU A 414 8.28 15.14 -10.55
N PHE A 415 6.95 15.20 -10.56
CA PHE A 415 6.23 16.44 -10.31
C PHE A 415 6.43 16.93 -8.87
N LEU A 416 6.31 16.05 -7.88
CA LEU A 416 6.56 16.40 -6.47
C LEU A 416 8.04 16.80 -6.24
N ASN A 417 8.97 16.23 -7.00
CA ASN A 417 10.39 16.59 -7.00
C ASN A 417 10.66 17.95 -7.68
N LYS A 418 9.64 18.57 -8.29
CA LYS A 418 9.72 19.80 -9.10
C LYS A 418 10.57 19.66 -10.37
N ASN A 419 10.75 18.44 -10.87
CA ASN A 419 11.49 18.15 -12.10
C ASN A 419 10.64 18.35 -13.35
N ILE A 420 9.31 18.23 -13.24
CA ILE A 420 8.37 18.46 -14.33
C ILE A 420 7.30 19.47 -13.92
N THR A 421 6.77 20.20 -14.90
CA THR A 421 5.72 21.18 -14.64
C THR A 421 4.36 20.51 -14.44
N LYS A 422 3.39 21.29 -13.99
CA LYS A 422 1.98 20.91 -13.95
C LYS A 422 1.47 20.44 -15.33
N GLN A 423 1.85 21.14 -16.41
CA GLN A 423 1.42 20.79 -17.77
C GLN A 423 2.04 19.47 -18.25
N ASP A 424 3.33 19.26 -17.95
CA ASP A 424 4.04 18.02 -18.27
C ASP A 424 3.43 16.81 -17.55
N LEU A 425 3.11 16.98 -16.26
CA LEU A 425 2.42 15.96 -15.47
C LEU A 425 1.11 15.53 -16.15
N SER A 426 0.25 16.50 -16.48
CA SER A 426 -1.03 16.23 -17.16
C SER A 426 -0.83 15.50 -18.48
N LYS A 427 0.13 15.93 -19.31
CA LYS A 427 0.42 15.29 -20.60
C LYS A 427 0.84 13.83 -20.43
N HIS A 428 1.79 13.54 -19.53
CA HIS A 428 2.29 12.20 -19.30
C HIS A 428 1.25 11.28 -18.68
N ILE A 429 0.55 11.74 -17.65
CA ILE A 429 -0.48 10.96 -16.96
C ILE A 429 -1.67 10.67 -17.89
N ASN A 430 -2.06 11.59 -18.77
CA ASN A 430 -3.13 11.32 -19.75
C ASN A 430 -2.77 10.15 -20.69
N LEU A 431 -1.52 10.09 -21.18
CA LEU A 431 -1.06 9.00 -22.03
C LEU A 431 -1.02 7.66 -21.29
N ILE A 432 -0.59 7.66 -20.03
CA ILE A 432 -0.59 6.46 -19.17
C ILE A 432 -2.03 6.05 -18.86
N GLY A 433 -2.91 7.02 -18.58
CA GLY A 433 -4.31 6.81 -18.25
C GLY A 433 -5.12 6.16 -19.37
N LEU A 434 -4.82 6.47 -20.64
CA LEU A 434 -5.43 5.76 -21.78
C LEU A 434 -5.10 4.27 -21.76
N LYS A 435 -3.85 3.89 -21.46
CA LYS A 435 -3.43 2.49 -21.36
C LYS A 435 -4.05 1.80 -20.14
N ILE A 436 -4.15 2.50 -19.01
CA ILE A 436 -4.83 2.00 -17.81
C ILE A 436 -6.29 1.68 -18.14
N LYS A 437 -7.02 2.61 -18.77
CA LYS A 437 -8.43 2.41 -19.15
C LYS A 437 -8.61 1.22 -20.08
N GLU A 438 -7.76 1.11 -21.11
CA GLU A 438 -7.80 -0.05 -22.03
C GLU A 438 -7.62 -1.38 -21.29
N LEU A 439 -6.65 -1.44 -20.36
CA LEU A 439 -6.40 -2.63 -19.55
C LEU A 439 -7.52 -2.91 -18.56
N TYR A 440 -8.11 -1.87 -17.95
CA TYR A 440 -9.23 -1.98 -17.02
C TYR A 440 -10.49 -2.54 -17.71
N PHE A 441 -10.81 -2.07 -18.91
CA PHE A 441 -11.91 -2.65 -19.69
C PHE A 441 -11.64 -4.12 -20.06
N LYS A 442 -10.42 -4.44 -20.53
CA LYS A 442 -10.01 -5.82 -20.78
C LYS A 442 -10.09 -6.71 -19.54
N ASP A 443 -9.79 -6.15 -18.37
CA ASP A 443 -9.95 -6.83 -17.09
C ASP A 443 -11.43 -7.12 -16.80
N GLY A 444 -12.31 -6.14 -17.01
CA GLY A 444 -13.76 -6.27 -16.85
C GLY A 444 -14.40 -7.31 -17.78
N ASP A 445 -13.84 -7.50 -18.98
CA ASP A 445 -14.30 -8.49 -19.96
C ASP A 445 -13.85 -9.93 -19.65
N LEU A 446 -13.09 -10.15 -18.58
CA LEU A 446 -12.65 -11.50 -18.21
C LEU A 446 -13.82 -12.37 -17.72
N PRO A 447 -13.83 -13.66 -18.08
CA PRO A 447 -14.85 -14.60 -17.62
C PRO A 447 -14.80 -14.79 -16.10
N LEU A 448 -15.87 -15.36 -15.55
CA LEU A 448 -16.03 -15.54 -14.12
C LEU A 448 -15.04 -16.56 -13.56
N PRO A 449 -14.53 -16.36 -12.32
CA PRO A 449 -13.61 -17.30 -11.70
C PRO A 449 -14.26 -18.60 -11.25
N PRO A 450 -13.55 -19.73 -11.39
CA PRO A 450 -13.86 -20.93 -10.63
C PRO A 450 -13.58 -20.70 -9.14
N LYS A 451 -14.23 -21.50 -8.28
CA LYS A 451 -14.20 -21.35 -6.82
C LYS A 451 -12.80 -21.15 -6.23
N LYS A 452 -11.83 -21.96 -6.67
CA LYS A 452 -10.46 -21.94 -6.13
C LYS A 452 -9.76 -20.58 -6.33
N LEU A 453 -10.10 -19.84 -7.38
CA LEU A 453 -9.48 -18.57 -7.73
C LEU A 453 -10.27 -17.34 -7.26
N ASN A 454 -11.46 -17.51 -6.67
CA ASN A 454 -12.39 -16.41 -6.42
C ASN A 454 -11.78 -15.25 -5.61
N ASN A 455 -11.12 -15.56 -4.48
CA ASN A 455 -10.54 -14.51 -3.63
C ASN A 455 -9.38 -13.78 -4.32
N TRP A 456 -8.52 -14.52 -5.02
CA TRP A 456 -7.43 -13.95 -5.81
C TRP A 456 -7.95 -13.07 -6.96
N TYR A 457 -8.98 -13.54 -7.67
CA TYR A 457 -9.67 -12.77 -8.72
C TYR A 457 -10.27 -11.47 -8.15
N ILE A 458 -10.94 -11.52 -7.00
CA ILE A 458 -11.47 -10.32 -6.33
C ILE A 458 -10.34 -9.35 -5.98
N ALA A 459 -9.21 -9.85 -5.44
CA ALA A 459 -8.05 -9.01 -5.15
C ALA A 459 -7.51 -8.33 -6.42
N CYS A 460 -7.45 -9.05 -7.56
CA CYS A 460 -7.10 -8.46 -8.85
C CYS A 460 -8.09 -7.38 -9.29
N LYS A 461 -9.41 -7.57 -9.10
CA LYS A 461 -10.43 -6.58 -9.46
C LYS A 461 -10.37 -5.32 -8.62
N CYS A 462 -10.18 -5.46 -7.31
CA CYS A 462 -9.98 -4.32 -6.42
C CYS A 462 -8.76 -3.51 -6.85
N LEU A 463 -7.63 -4.20 -7.11
CA LEU A 463 -6.41 -3.56 -7.57
C LEU A 463 -6.60 -2.86 -8.92
N ALA A 464 -7.29 -3.48 -9.88
CA ALA A 464 -7.57 -2.88 -11.18
C ALA A 464 -8.42 -1.60 -11.05
N ALA A 465 -9.44 -1.62 -10.20
CA ALA A 465 -10.28 -0.44 -9.94
C ALA A 465 -9.48 0.69 -9.28
N THR A 466 -8.63 0.39 -8.29
CA THR A 466 -7.77 1.39 -7.65
C THR A 466 -6.74 1.98 -8.61
N ILE A 467 -6.22 1.19 -9.56
CA ILE A 467 -5.32 1.70 -10.60
C ILE A 467 -6.09 2.61 -11.58
N ASP A 468 -7.35 2.30 -11.90
CA ASP A 468 -8.20 3.17 -12.72
C ASP A 468 -8.53 4.50 -12.01
N ASP A 469 -8.71 4.49 -10.68
CA ASP A 469 -8.90 5.69 -9.85
C ASP A 469 -7.74 6.70 -10.02
N PHE A 470 -6.52 6.24 -10.35
CA PHE A 470 -5.38 7.14 -10.62
C PHE A 470 -5.72 8.11 -11.76
N THR A 471 -6.49 7.65 -12.76
CA THR A 471 -6.85 8.44 -13.94
C THR A 471 -7.92 9.49 -13.65
N LEU A 472 -8.57 9.43 -12.48
CA LEU A 472 -9.65 10.33 -12.10
C LEU A 472 -9.14 11.61 -11.42
N ILE A 473 -8.01 11.54 -10.69
CA ILE A 473 -7.55 12.63 -9.82
C ILE A 473 -6.99 13.82 -10.62
N PHE A 474 -6.26 13.53 -11.70
CA PHE A 474 -5.62 14.53 -12.55
C PHE A 474 -6.32 14.70 -13.91
N ASN A 475 -7.63 14.43 -13.96
CA ASN A 475 -8.40 14.72 -15.16
C ASN A 475 -8.34 16.22 -15.49
N SER A 476 -8.41 16.57 -16.78
CA SER A 476 -8.18 17.94 -17.25
C SER A 476 -9.09 18.98 -16.58
N TYR A 477 -10.30 18.59 -16.20
CA TYR A 477 -11.28 19.48 -15.57
C TYR A 477 -10.93 19.79 -14.10
N ASP A 478 -10.69 18.76 -13.29
CA ASP A 478 -10.39 18.91 -11.86
C ASP A 478 -9.01 19.51 -11.63
N PHE A 479 -8.06 19.22 -12.53
CA PHE A 479 -6.70 19.70 -12.42
C PHE A 479 -6.59 21.21 -12.61
N GLU A 480 -7.44 21.83 -13.44
CA GLU A 480 -7.45 23.29 -13.62
C GLU A 480 -8.16 24.02 -12.48
N LYS A 481 -9.20 23.42 -11.90
CA LYS A 481 -10.10 24.09 -10.95
C LYS A 481 -9.80 23.81 -9.48
N SER A 482 -9.20 22.67 -9.16
CA SER A 482 -8.95 22.28 -7.76
C SER A 482 -7.62 22.82 -7.23
N PRO A 483 -7.53 23.18 -5.94
CA PRO A 483 -6.26 23.44 -5.28
C PRO A 483 -5.33 22.22 -5.40
N LEU A 484 -4.07 22.46 -5.75
CA LEU A 484 -3.09 21.38 -5.94
C LEU A 484 -2.97 20.49 -4.70
N ASN A 485 -3.00 21.09 -3.50
CA ASN A 485 -2.92 20.36 -2.23
C ASN A 485 -4.04 19.32 -2.07
N ASP A 486 -5.26 19.63 -2.52
CA ASP A 486 -6.39 18.69 -2.42
C ASP A 486 -6.20 17.51 -3.37
N LEU A 487 -5.61 17.75 -4.54
CA LEU A 487 -5.29 16.70 -5.50
C LEU A 487 -4.15 15.80 -5.00
N GLU A 488 -3.13 16.39 -4.35
CA GLU A 488 -2.06 15.64 -3.72
C GLU A 488 -2.57 14.75 -2.59
N ILE A 489 -3.48 15.23 -1.74
CA ILE A 489 -4.12 14.42 -0.69
C ILE A 489 -4.88 13.24 -1.30
N LYS A 490 -5.73 13.50 -2.30
CA LYS A 490 -6.48 12.43 -3.00
C LYS A 490 -5.55 11.41 -3.64
N MET A 491 -4.48 11.86 -4.29
CA MET A 491 -3.50 10.97 -4.93
C MET A 491 -2.78 10.11 -3.90
N ASN A 492 -2.35 10.69 -2.78
CA ASN A 492 -1.71 9.94 -1.71
C ASN A 492 -2.63 8.88 -1.11
N ASP A 493 -3.92 9.19 -0.88
CA ASP A 493 -4.90 8.22 -0.38
C ASP A 493 -5.10 7.04 -1.34
N VAL A 494 -5.11 7.31 -2.65
CA VAL A 494 -5.28 6.30 -3.70
C VAL A 494 -4.01 5.44 -3.86
N ILE A 495 -2.81 6.03 -3.76
CA ILE A 495 -1.53 5.30 -3.74
C ILE A 495 -1.42 4.40 -2.50
N ASP A 496 -1.82 4.90 -1.33
CA ASP A 496 -1.83 4.12 -0.10
C ASP A 496 -2.77 2.90 -0.20
N ARG A 497 -3.94 3.07 -0.83
CA ARG A 497 -4.87 1.97 -1.11
C ARG A 497 -4.24 0.96 -2.07
N TYR A 498 -3.61 1.43 -3.14
CA TYR A 498 -2.90 0.59 -4.11
C TYR A 498 -1.84 -0.29 -3.45
N TYR A 499 -1.00 0.27 -2.57
CA TYR A 499 0.00 -0.51 -1.85
C TYR A 499 -0.61 -1.55 -0.90
N GLN A 500 -1.73 -1.24 -0.24
CA GLN A 500 -2.43 -2.21 0.60
C GLN A 500 -3.03 -3.36 -0.22
N GLU A 501 -3.58 -3.07 -1.40
CA GLU A 501 -4.18 -4.07 -2.29
C GLU A 501 -3.13 -4.95 -2.96
N LEU A 502 -1.93 -4.44 -3.25
CA LEU A 502 -0.79 -5.26 -3.68
C LEU A 502 -0.39 -6.30 -2.63
N GLU A 503 -0.33 -5.91 -1.35
CA GLU A 503 -0.03 -6.83 -0.27
C GLU A 503 -1.15 -7.85 -0.06
N GLU A 504 -2.42 -7.49 -0.30
CA GLU A 504 -3.53 -8.45 -0.27
C GLU A 504 -3.49 -9.42 -1.45
N LEU A 505 -3.22 -8.92 -2.66
CA LEU A 505 -3.02 -9.75 -3.85
C LEU A 505 -1.90 -10.77 -3.61
N LYS A 506 -0.80 -10.36 -2.97
CA LYS A 506 0.30 -11.25 -2.60
C LYS A 506 -0.11 -12.36 -1.65
N LYS A 507 -0.94 -12.06 -0.65
CA LYS A 507 -1.46 -13.10 0.25
C LYS A 507 -2.35 -14.09 -0.49
N GLU A 508 -3.25 -13.62 -1.34
CA GLU A 508 -4.14 -14.50 -2.10
C GLU A 508 -3.39 -15.31 -3.16
N GLU A 509 -2.40 -14.71 -3.83
CA GLU A 509 -1.54 -15.42 -4.80
C GLU A 509 -0.71 -16.52 -4.12
N ASN A 510 -0.22 -16.27 -2.92
CA ASN A 510 0.47 -17.29 -2.13
C ASN A 510 -0.41 -18.47 -1.71
N LYS A 511 -1.74 -18.30 -1.67
CA LYS A 511 -2.67 -19.40 -1.36
C LYS A 511 -2.94 -20.29 -2.56
N ILE A 512 -2.84 -19.76 -3.79
CA ILE A 512 -3.06 -20.53 -5.02
C ILE A 512 -1.80 -21.25 -5.51
N LEU A 513 -0.61 -20.79 -5.10
CA LEU A 513 0.68 -21.39 -5.44
C LEU A 513 1.09 -22.56 -4.51
N LYS A 514 0.40 -22.71 -3.37
CA LYS A 514 0.51 -23.86 -2.47
C LYS A 514 -0.48 -24.94 -2.90
#